data_AF-X8C7C6-F1
#
_entry.id   AF-X8C7C6-F1
#
_cell.length_a   1.000
_cell.length_b   1.000
_cell.length_c   1.000
_cell.angle_alpha   90.00
_cell.angle_beta   90.00
_cell.angle_gamma   90.00
#
_symmetry.space_group_name_H-M   'P 1'
#
loop_
_entity.id
_entity.type
_entity.pdbx_description
1 polymer ?
#
loop_
_entity_poly.entity_id
_entity_poly.type
_entity_poly.pdbx_seq_one_letter_code
_entity_poly.pdbx_strand_id
1 'polypeptide(L)'
;MLEDLDLIVGDRRKSSDTRALSEFLAVMDTDPSAPILTLASTNDVMALDAASIRTARFDSIVEIGYPDRDAAAKILSTYLRGVPGGESVDVRAVAARFGSEISGADIREIVRRTVLAGGAVTEAGLIATVQSRRFKPQLPQGNYL
;
A
#
# COMPACT_ATOMS: atom_id res chain seq x y z
N MET A 1 -7.54 14.51 -0.94
CA MET A 1 -6.78 13.35 -0.44
C MET A 1 -5.32 13.74 -0.48
N LEU A 2 -4.62 13.63 0.64
CA LEU A 2 -3.20 13.93 0.77
C LEU A 2 -2.43 12.61 0.85
N GLU A 3 -1.28 12.55 0.17
CA GLU A 3 -0.37 11.40 0.23
C GLU A 3 0.94 11.82 0.88
N ASP A 4 1.61 10.87 1.52
CA ASP A 4 2.90 11.06 2.19
C ASP A 4 2.89 12.28 3.13
N LEU A 5 1.88 12.34 4.02
CA LEU A 5 1.64 13.46 4.92
C LEU A 5 2.87 13.81 5.77
N ASP A 6 3.71 12.84 6.10
CA ASP A 6 4.97 12.99 6.82
C ASP A 6 6.00 13.88 6.11
N LEU A 7 5.88 14.09 4.80
CA LEU A 7 6.71 15.05 4.06
C LEU A 7 6.31 16.52 4.32
N ILE A 8 5.04 16.75 4.66
CA ILE A 8 4.49 18.10 4.91
C ILE A 8 4.43 18.40 6.41
N VAL A 9 4.17 17.36 7.22
CA VAL A 9 3.83 17.46 8.65
C VAL A 9 4.84 16.71 9.53
N GLY A 10 6.04 16.46 9.02
CA GLY A 10 7.11 15.78 9.73
C GLY A 10 7.60 16.52 10.99
N ASP A 11 8.10 15.75 11.97
CA ASP A 11 8.58 16.23 13.27
C ASP A 11 9.45 17.50 13.17
N ARG A 12 9.06 18.54 13.94
CA ARG A 12 9.71 19.86 14.02
C ARG A 12 11.20 19.80 14.35
N ARG A 13 11.68 18.66 14.87
CA ARG A 13 13.10 18.43 15.19
C ARG A 13 13.96 18.07 13.98
N LYS A 14 13.36 17.67 12.85
CA LYS A 14 14.07 17.27 11.61
C LYS A 14 13.94 18.28 10.47
N SER A 15 12.93 19.15 10.49
CA SER A 15 12.69 20.16 9.46
C SER A 15 12.87 21.58 10.00
N SER A 16 13.69 22.39 9.32
CA SER A 16 13.86 23.82 9.61
C SER A 16 12.65 24.67 9.17
N ASP A 17 11.73 24.08 8.41
CA ASP A 17 10.57 24.79 7.85
C ASP A 17 9.28 24.40 8.59
N THR A 18 8.94 25.19 9.60
CA THR A 18 7.71 25.07 10.39
C THR A 18 6.54 25.87 9.81
N ARG A 19 6.79 26.66 8.74
CA ARG A 19 5.78 27.52 8.14
C ARG A 19 4.72 26.71 7.41
N ALA A 20 5.14 25.76 6.57
CA ALA A 20 4.25 24.87 5.84
C ALA A 20 3.30 24.09 6.79
N LEU A 21 3.84 23.58 7.91
CA LEU A 21 3.04 22.92 8.95
C LEU A 21 2.01 23.88 9.55
N SER A 22 2.41 25.11 9.89
CA SER A 22 1.52 26.08 10.53
C SER A 22 0.37 26.51 9.60
N GLU A 23 0.67 26.75 8.32
CA GLU A 23 -0.33 27.07 7.31
C GLU A 23 -1.29 25.90 7.08
N PHE A 24 -0.76 24.67 7.01
CA PHE A 24 -1.55 23.46 6.87
C PHE A 24 -2.53 23.26 8.04
N LEU A 25 -2.07 23.43 9.28
CA LEU A 25 -2.91 23.30 10.47
C LEU A 25 -3.99 24.39 10.52
N ALA A 26 -3.68 25.62 10.11
CA ALA A 26 -4.65 26.71 10.07
C ALA A 26 -5.80 26.43 9.08
N VAL A 27 -5.51 25.78 7.95
CA VAL A 27 -6.55 25.33 7.01
C VAL A 27 -7.40 24.22 7.62
N MET A 28 -6.80 23.29 8.36
CA MET A 28 -7.53 22.19 9.01
C MET A 28 -8.45 22.66 10.15
N ASP A 29 -8.07 23.71 10.88
CA ASP A 29 -8.88 24.31 11.96
C ASP A 29 -10.05 25.21 11.42
N THR A 30 -10.38 25.10 10.12
CA THR A 30 -11.53 25.80 9.51
C THR A 30 -12.87 25.32 10.09
N ASP A 31 -13.94 26.09 9.84
CA ASP A 31 -15.33 25.82 10.23
C ASP A 31 -15.69 24.31 10.23
N PRO A 32 -15.93 23.69 11.41
CA PRO A 32 -16.33 22.29 11.53
C PRO A 32 -17.64 21.93 10.81
N SER A 33 -18.43 22.94 10.42
CA SER A 33 -19.66 22.76 9.66
C SER A 33 -19.44 22.73 8.14
N ALA A 34 -18.22 22.98 7.68
CA ALA A 34 -17.87 22.83 6.27
C ALA A 34 -18.06 21.36 5.83
N PRO A 35 -18.73 21.10 4.69
CA PRO A 35 -19.01 19.74 4.21
C PRO A 35 -17.78 19.11 3.55
N ILE A 36 -16.65 19.04 4.26
CA ILE A 36 -15.35 18.58 3.75
C ILE A 36 -14.89 17.37 4.58
N LEU A 37 -14.52 16.29 3.88
CA LEU A 37 -13.83 15.14 4.46
C LEU A 37 -12.36 15.15 4.02
N THR A 38 -11.45 15.29 4.97
CA THR A 38 -10.01 15.22 4.69
C THR A 38 -9.51 13.79 4.92
N LEU A 39 -8.92 13.21 3.88
CA LEU A 39 -8.21 11.92 3.93
C LEU A 39 -6.73 12.15 3.69
N ALA A 40 -5.88 11.54 4.50
CA ALA A 40 -4.44 11.54 4.35
C ALA A 40 -3.85 10.13 4.52
N SER A 41 -2.75 9.84 3.82
CA SER A 41 -1.96 8.63 4.02
C SER A 41 -0.54 8.98 4.48
N THR A 42 0.06 8.08 5.26
CA THR A 42 1.47 8.13 5.64
C THR A 42 1.98 6.70 5.82
N ASN A 43 3.26 6.48 5.52
CA ASN A 43 3.94 5.23 5.80
C ASN A 43 4.60 5.23 7.19
N ASP A 44 4.68 6.39 7.85
CA ASP A 44 5.30 6.56 9.17
C ASP A 44 4.48 7.52 10.04
N VAL A 45 3.49 6.96 10.76
CA VAL A 45 2.68 7.73 11.71
C VAL A 45 3.52 8.32 12.86
N MET A 46 4.68 7.74 13.17
CA MET A 46 5.58 8.22 14.23
C MET A 46 6.39 9.44 13.79
N ALA A 47 6.50 9.68 12.48
CA ALA A 47 7.14 10.88 11.93
C ALA A 47 6.23 12.12 12.00
N LEU A 48 4.92 11.95 12.19
CA LEU A 48 3.97 13.06 12.21
C LEU A 48 4.09 13.89 13.49
N ASP A 49 3.98 15.21 13.34
CA ASP A 49 3.92 16.12 14.49
C ASP A 49 2.67 15.86 15.35
N ALA A 50 2.84 15.77 16.66
CA ALA A 50 1.76 15.47 17.60
C ALA A 50 0.59 16.49 17.56
N ALA A 51 0.80 17.70 17.03
CA ALA A 51 -0.30 18.64 16.84
C ALA A 51 -1.23 18.23 15.70
N SER A 52 -0.73 17.52 14.68
CA SER A 52 -1.55 17.07 13.55
C SER A 52 -2.58 15.99 13.92
N ILE A 53 -2.32 15.23 14.99
CA ILE A 53 -3.13 14.10 15.48
C ILE A 53 -4.00 14.54 16.68
N ARG A 54 -4.57 15.74 16.64
CA ARG A 54 -5.49 16.23 17.67
C ARG A 54 -6.93 16.22 17.17
N THR A 55 -7.86 16.16 18.11
CA THR A 55 -9.31 16.34 17.86
C THR A 55 -9.55 17.54 16.94
N ALA A 56 -10.42 17.38 15.93
CA ALA A 56 -10.72 18.33 14.85
C ALA A 56 -9.69 18.45 13.71
N ARG A 57 -8.63 17.60 13.68
CA ARG A 57 -7.70 17.48 12.54
C ARG A 57 -7.72 16.06 11.98
N PHE A 58 -6.67 15.27 12.20
CA PHE A 58 -6.67 13.84 11.92
C PHE A 58 -7.02 13.08 13.21
N ASP A 59 -8.31 13.09 13.55
CA ASP A 59 -8.82 12.46 14.77
C ASP A 59 -9.26 11.00 14.60
N SER A 60 -9.33 10.52 13.35
CA SER A 60 -9.64 9.14 12.99
C SER A 60 -8.44 8.52 12.28
N ILE A 61 -7.81 7.53 12.93
CA ILE A 61 -6.68 6.78 12.36
C ILE A 61 -7.17 5.39 11.98
N VAL A 62 -6.94 5.03 10.72
CA VAL A 62 -7.19 3.68 10.20
C VAL A 62 -5.87 3.07 9.80
N GLU A 63 -5.42 2.06 10.55
CA GLU A 63 -4.24 1.29 10.21
C GLU A 63 -4.55 0.30 9.09
N ILE A 64 -3.74 0.30 8.04
CA ILE A 64 -3.84 -0.65 6.93
C ILE A 64 -2.68 -1.65 7.04
N GLY A 65 -2.96 -2.81 7.62
CA GLY A 65 -2.01 -3.92 7.71
C GLY A 65 -1.93 -4.75 6.42
N TYR A 66 -1.14 -5.82 6.47
CA TYR A 66 -1.14 -6.83 5.41
C TYR A 66 -2.50 -7.54 5.34
N PRO A 67 -3.03 -7.83 4.14
CA PRO A 67 -4.26 -8.59 3.98
C PRO A 67 -4.13 -9.99 4.60
N ASP A 68 -5.20 -10.44 5.26
CA ASP A 68 -5.38 -11.85 5.57
C ASP A 68 -5.58 -12.70 4.30
N ARG A 69 -5.72 -14.02 4.45
CA ARG A 69 -5.86 -14.93 3.30
C ARG A 69 -7.11 -14.65 2.47
N ASP A 70 -8.23 -14.30 3.10
CA ASP A 70 -9.48 -14.06 2.39
C ASP A 70 -9.45 -12.71 1.67
N ALA A 71 -8.90 -11.68 2.30
CA ALA A 71 -8.62 -10.39 1.69
C ALA A 71 -7.63 -10.53 0.52
N ALA A 72 -6.56 -11.30 0.68
CA ALA A 72 -5.60 -11.55 -0.38
C ALA A 72 -6.21 -12.31 -1.57
N ALA A 73 -7.10 -13.28 -1.32
CA ALA A 73 -7.86 -13.96 -2.38
C ALA A 73 -8.78 -13.01 -3.14
N LYS A 74 -9.44 -12.06 -2.44
CA LYS A 74 -10.27 -11.02 -3.07
C LYS A 74 -9.43 -10.05 -3.92
N ILE A 75 -8.28 -9.63 -3.40
CA ILE A 75 -7.32 -8.79 -4.15
C ILE A 75 -6.83 -9.52 -5.40
N LEU A 76 -6.43 -10.79 -5.26
CA LEU A 76 -6.02 -11.62 -6.40
C LEU A 76 -7.14 -11.73 -7.44
N SER A 77 -8.36 -12.07 -7.03
CA SER A 77 -9.53 -12.13 -7.91
C SER A 77 -9.75 -10.83 -8.68
N THR A 78 -9.51 -9.69 -8.03
CA THR A 78 -9.62 -8.36 -8.67
C THR A 78 -8.57 -8.19 -9.77
N TYR A 79 -7.33 -8.59 -9.52
CA TYR A 79 -6.25 -8.53 -10.52
C TYR A 79 -6.34 -9.59 -11.62
N LEU A 80 -7.08 -10.68 -11.41
CA LEU A 80 -7.30 -11.70 -12.44
C LEU A 80 -8.45 -11.35 -13.40
N ARG A 81 -9.28 -10.36 -13.05
CA ARG A 81 -10.42 -9.95 -13.89
C ARG A 81 -9.94 -9.44 -15.25
N GLY A 82 -10.40 -10.07 -16.33
CA GLY A 82 -10.02 -9.71 -17.70
C GLY A 82 -8.62 -10.15 -18.11
N VAL A 83 -7.89 -10.87 -17.25
CA VAL A 83 -6.60 -11.48 -17.60
C VAL A 83 -6.87 -12.83 -18.28
N PRO A 84 -6.23 -13.15 -19.42
CA PRO A 84 -6.38 -14.45 -20.06
C PRO A 84 -6.08 -15.60 -19.08
N GLY A 85 -7.02 -16.53 -18.93
CA GLY A 85 -6.92 -17.64 -17.97
C GLY A 85 -7.29 -17.30 -16.53
N GLY A 86 -7.63 -16.05 -16.21
CA GLY A 86 -7.93 -15.61 -14.84
C GLY A 86 -9.18 -16.26 -14.24
N GLU A 87 -10.19 -16.57 -15.06
CA GLU A 87 -11.46 -17.16 -14.63
C GLU A 87 -11.35 -18.64 -14.21
N SER A 88 -10.29 -19.34 -14.63
CA SER A 88 -10.08 -20.76 -14.30
C SER A 88 -9.20 -20.97 -13.06
N VAL A 89 -8.78 -19.90 -12.38
CA VAL A 89 -7.89 -19.97 -11.22
C VAL A 89 -8.69 -20.10 -9.92
N ASP A 90 -8.37 -21.09 -9.09
CA ASP A 90 -8.79 -21.08 -7.68
C ASP A 90 -7.94 -20.07 -6.89
N VAL A 91 -8.48 -18.87 -6.72
CA VAL A 91 -7.81 -17.78 -6.00
C VAL A 91 -7.53 -18.11 -4.53
N ARG A 92 -8.29 -19.00 -3.91
CA ARG A 92 -8.05 -19.43 -2.52
C ARG A 92 -6.88 -20.38 -2.44
N ALA A 93 -6.77 -21.31 -3.40
CA ALA A 93 -5.62 -22.22 -3.50
C ALA A 93 -4.30 -21.46 -3.70
N VAL A 94 -4.31 -20.41 -4.55
CA VAL A 94 -3.15 -19.54 -4.74
C VAL A 94 -2.87 -18.70 -3.50
N ALA A 95 -3.90 -18.06 -2.91
CA ALA A 95 -3.73 -17.21 -1.73
C ALA A 95 -3.21 -17.98 -0.50
N ALA A 96 -3.52 -19.27 -0.38
CA ALA A 96 -2.95 -20.14 0.65
C ALA A 96 -1.43 -20.29 0.57
N ARG A 97 -0.81 -19.92 -0.56
CA ARG A 97 0.65 -19.93 -0.75
C ARG A 97 1.33 -18.60 -0.45
N PHE A 98 0.58 -17.54 -0.21
CA PHE A 98 1.16 -16.24 0.13
C PHE A 98 1.76 -16.25 1.55
N GLY A 99 2.84 -15.48 1.71
CA GLY A 99 3.43 -15.23 3.02
C GLY A 99 2.58 -14.24 3.83
N SER A 100 2.87 -14.14 5.14
CA SER A 100 2.17 -13.23 6.06
C SER A 100 2.39 -11.74 5.75
N GLU A 101 3.47 -11.40 5.04
CA GLU A 101 3.85 -10.02 4.68
C GLU A 101 3.58 -9.73 3.19
N ILE A 102 2.52 -10.32 2.64
CA ILE A 102 2.11 -10.10 1.25
C ILE A 102 1.33 -8.79 1.14
N SER A 103 1.79 -7.85 0.32
CA SER A 103 1.04 -6.62 0.03
C SER A 103 0.17 -6.77 -1.22
N GLY A 104 -0.81 -5.87 -1.39
CA GLY A 104 -1.58 -5.81 -2.64
C GLY A 104 -0.70 -5.56 -3.88
N ALA A 105 0.36 -4.78 -3.73
CA ALA A 105 1.34 -4.55 -4.79
C ALA A 105 2.11 -5.83 -5.17
N ASP A 106 2.47 -6.66 -4.19
CA ASP A 106 3.10 -7.96 -4.44
C ASP A 106 2.17 -8.89 -5.23
N ILE A 107 0.88 -8.96 -4.85
CA ILE A 107 -0.12 -9.78 -5.54
C ILE A 107 -0.26 -9.32 -7.00
N ARG A 108 -0.31 -8.00 -7.24
CA ARG A 108 -0.33 -7.44 -8.61
C ARG A 108 0.90 -7.87 -9.42
N GLU A 109 2.08 -7.80 -8.81
CA GLU A 109 3.33 -8.15 -9.49
C GLU A 109 3.45 -9.66 -9.76
N ILE A 110 2.92 -10.51 -8.88
CA ILE A 110 2.80 -11.95 -9.13
C ILE A 110 1.99 -12.20 -10.40
N VAL A 111 0.80 -11.61 -10.52
CA VAL A 111 -0.06 -11.75 -11.71
C VAL A 111 0.66 -11.24 -12.96
N ARG A 112 1.24 -10.03 -12.89
CA ARG A 112 1.97 -9.43 -14.00
C ARG A 112 3.11 -10.32 -14.50
N ARG A 113 3.91 -10.89 -13.60
CA ARG A 113 5.02 -11.77 -13.96
C ARG A 113 4.58 -13.09 -14.56
N THR A 114 3.50 -13.68 -14.04
CA THR A 114 2.94 -14.90 -14.62
C THR A 114 2.48 -14.65 -16.07
N VAL A 115 1.79 -13.53 -16.32
CA VAL A 115 1.38 -13.14 -17.68
C VAL A 115 2.60 -12.89 -18.58
N LEU A 116 3.61 -12.16 -18.12
CA LEU A 116 4.81 -11.90 -18.92
C LEU A 116 5.58 -13.18 -19.27
N ALA A 117 5.52 -14.21 -18.42
CA ALA A 117 6.20 -15.47 -18.67
C ALA A 117 5.44 -16.42 -19.61
N GLY A 118 4.10 -16.38 -19.61
CA GLY A 118 3.27 -17.39 -20.30
C GLY A 118 2.16 -16.84 -21.20
N GLY A 119 2.00 -15.52 -21.33
CA GLY A 119 0.94 -14.86 -22.09
C GLY A 119 -0.46 -14.93 -21.47
N ALA A 120 -0.65 -15.80 -20.48
CA ALA A 120 -1.87 -16.02 -19.72
C ALA A 120 -1.52 -16.43 -18.29
N VAL A 121 -2.48 -16.37 -17.37
CA VAL A 121 -2.33 -16.95 -16.04
C VAL A 121 -2.83 -18.39 -16.01
N THR A 122 -2.17 -19.20 -15.20
CA THR A 122 -2.65 -20.51 -14.75
C THR A 122 -2.42 -20.61 -13.25
N GLU A 123 -3.17 -21.45 -12.56
CA GLU A 123 -2.97 -21.66 -11.12
C GLU A 123 -1.53 -22.10 -10.83
N ALA A 124 -1.01 -23.08 -11.58
CA ALA A 124 0.37 -23.55 -11.45
C ALA A 124 1.40 -22.43 -11.71
N GLY A 125 1.17 -21.58 -12.70
CA GLY A 125 2.06 -20.44 -13.02
C GLY A 125 2.10 -19.38 -11.91
N LEU A 126 0.93 -19.07 -11.32
CA LEU A 126 0.84 -18.17 -10.18
C LEU A 126 1.58 -18.76 -8.97
N ILE A 127 1.32 -20.03 -8.64
CA ILE A 127 1.99 -20.73 -7.53
C ILE A 127 3.51 -20.77 -7.73
N ALA A 128 3.97 -21.09 -8.94
CA ALA A 128 5.41 -21.09 -9.26
C ALA A 128 6.03 -19.69 -9.09
N THR A 129 5.31 -18.64 -9.50
CA THR A 129 5.77 -17.25 -9.33
C THR A 129 5.87 -16.88 -7.84
N VAL A 130 4.87 -17.26 -7.04
CA VAL A 130 4.89 -17.08 -5.57
C VAL A 130 6.09 -17.77 -4.95
N GLN A 131 6.32 -19.06 -5.28
CA GLN A 131 7.42 -19.85 -4.73
C GLN A 131 8.79 -19.30 -5.13
N SER A 132 8.92 -18.77 -6.34
CA SER A 132 10.18 -18.21 -6.82
C SER A 132 10.62 -16.93 -6.08
N ARG A 133 9.68 -16.26 -5.38
CA ARG A 133 9.86 -14.93 -4.77
C ARG A 133 10.39 -13.84 -5.71
N ARG A 134 10.39 -14.06 -7.03
CA ARG A 134 10.89 -13.10 -8.02
C ARG A 134 10.04 -11.83 -8.13
N PHE A 135 8.84 -11.82 -7.56
CA PHE A 135 7.99 -10.63 -7.48
C PHE A 135 8.52 -9.58 -6.49
N LYS A 136 9.39 -9.97 -5.56
CA LYS A 136 10.08 -9.02 -4.69
C LYS A 136 11.31 -8.45 -5.43
N PRO A 137 11.57 -7.14 -5.33
CA PRO A 137 12.81 -6.57 -5.82
C PRO A 137 13.99 -7.20 -5.06
N GLN A 138 14.99 -7.64 -5.80
CA GLN A 138 16.25 -8.10 -5.23
C GLN A 138 17.27 -6.99 -5.42
N LEU A 139 17.88 -6.53 -4.32
CA LEU A 139 19.02 -5.63 -4.43
C LEU A 139 20.14 -6.38 -5.16
N PRO A 140 20.76 -5.76 -6.19
CA PRO A 140 21.88 -6.39 -6.86
C PRO A 140 22.98 -6.65 -5.83
N GLN A 141 23.33 -7.92 -5.62
CA GLN A 141 24.52 -8.28 -4.87
C GLN A 141 25.70 -8.24 -5.84
N GLY A 142 26.37 -7.11 -5.90
CA GLY A 142 27.60 -6.91 -6.66
C GLY A 142 28.32 -5.66 -6.18
N ASN A 143 29.64 -5.75 -6.02
CA ASN A 143 30.47 -4.57 -5.83
C ASN A 143 30.31 -3.69 -7.08
N TYR A 144 29.77 -2.49 -6.90
CA TYR A 144 30.07 -1.41 -7.82
C TYR A 144 31.61 -1.27 -7.82
N LEU A 145 32.24 -1.65 -8.94
CA LEU A 145 33.65 -1.34 -9.21
C LEU A 145 33.80 0.17 -9.39
#